data_AF-A0A388PWG9-F1
#
_entry.id   AF-A0A388PWG9-F1
#
_cell.length_a   1.000
_cell.length_b   1.000
_cell.length_c   1.000
_cell.angle_alpha   90.00
_cell.angle_beta   90.00
_cell.angle_gamma   90.00
#
_symmetry.space_group_name_H-M   'P 1'
#
loop_
_entity.id
_entity.type
_entity.pdbx_description
1 polymer ?
#
loop_
_entity_poly.entity_id
_entity_poly.type
_entity_poly.pdbx_seq_one_letter_code
_entity_poly.pdbx_strand_id
1 'polypeptide(L)'
;MVDSDDQILPTSAFDIWLSKSAEERWFSLVVLWLDTSRASGLIGKASDKNIAPLGPELDRAGVSLIRRTTLKVLLENPQISPEITSMQEIIKWWNPQRANNEFVEWNLREAEWLGITGQGVISTFGLNLLTEKEDLGIQSALPKPVDHILIQADNSAVAPGPLTPELASEMGTIADIESRGGATVYRFSEGSIRRGLDHGKTGDQIKTFLSKISKTPMPQPLEYLIADVAKRHGRLRVGTAHSYIRCEDEGLVQQILHDKKCEHLRLRKIAPQVLVTEFELTEVIGELREYGYLPAAENAGGVLLSQPNLRRAKSRPKPPRIISEFSAPKDAIVLSAVKTIRAGERSRKVEPIVAGTSSNETLALINQYISEGKTLMISYADNNGGVSNRIIDPISISLGTLTARDEASDEIVQFRIPRINGVAPALTVSGNKADLDL
;
A
#
# COMPACT_ATOMS: atom_id res chain seq x y z
N MET A 1 -12.74 2.71 -1.54
CA MET A 1 -12.66 4.14 -1.91
C MET A 1 -13.61 4.89 -1.01
N VAL A 2 -13.29 6.12 -0.60
CA VAL A 2 -14.24 6.96 0.15
C VAL A 2 -15.10 7.68 -0.88
N ASP A 3 -16.39 7.38 -0.93
CA ASP A 3 -17.35 8.07 -1.80
C ASP A 3 -17.67 9.47 -1.25
N SER A 4 -18.38 10.27 -2.03
CA SER A 4 -18.91 11.59 -1.70
C SER A 4 -19.70 11.67 -0.38
N ASP A 5 -20.27 10.55 0.07
CA ASP A 5 -20.97 10.40 1.36
C ASP A 5 -20.08 9.87 2.50
N ASP A 6 -18.75 9.95 2.37
CA ASP A 6 -17.75 9.46 3.33
C ASP A 6 -17.83 7.94 3.64
N GLN A 7 -18.51 7.16 2.79
CA GLN A 7 -18.60 5.70 2.91
C GLN A 7 -17.40 5.00 2.29
N ILE A 8 -16.91 3.95 2.95
CA ILE A 8 -15.82 3.11 2.44
C ILE A 8 -16.43 1.99 1.60
N LEU A 9 -16.30 2.11 0.28
CA LEU A 9 -16.83 1.12 -0.67
C LEU A 9 -15.71 0.26 -1.28
N PRO A 10 -15.96 -1.05 -1.51
CA PRO A 10 -15.03 -1.89 -2.25
C PRO A 10 -14.86 -1.39 -3.69
N THR A 11 -13.68 -1.63 -4.27
CA THR A 11 -13.42 -1.37 -5.69
C THR A 11 -13.54 -2.67 -6.48
N SER A 12 -13.56 -2.61 -7.81
CA SER A 12 -13.51 -3.82 -8.66
C SER A 12 -12.30 -4.73 -8.36
N ALA A 13 -11.21 -4.17 -7.81
CA ALA A 13 -10.06 -4.96 -7.37
C ALA A 13 -10.39 -5.90 -6.19
N PHE A 14 -11.39 -5.55 -5.36
CA PHE A 14 -11.87 -6.42 -4.29
C PHE A 14 -12.56 -7.66 -4.84
N ASP A 15 -13.35 -7.52 -5.91
CA ASP A 15 -14.04 -8.65 -6.56
C ASP A 15 -13.02 -9.62 -7.19
N ILE A 16 -11.99 -9.07 -7.84
CA ILE A 16 -10.86 -9.86 -8.37
C ILE A 16 -10.09 -10.54 -7.24
N TRP A 17 -9.91 -9.87 -6.10
CA TRP A 17 -9.25 -10.47 -4.94
C TRP A 17 -10.07 -11.62 -4.36
N LEU A 18 -11.40 -11.51 -4.31
CA LEU A 18 -12.28 -12.57 -3.81
C LEU A 18 -12.25 -13.85 -4.64
N SER A 19 -11.95 -13.78 -5.95
CA SER A 19 -11.85 -14.96 -6.82
C SER A 19 -10.53 -15.72 -6.69
N LYS A 20 -9.55 -15.19 -5.96
CA LYS A 20 -8.24 -15.82 -5.75
C LYS A 20 -8.28 -16.92 -4.69
N SER A 21 -7.27 -17.79 -4.70
CA SER A 21 -7.10 -18.80 -3.65
C SER A 21 -6.92 -18.13 -2.27
N ALA A 22 -7.14 -18.88 -1.18
CA ALA A 22 -6.95 -18.32 0.16
C ALA A 22 -5.49 -17.89 0.40
N GLU A 23 -4.54 -18.63 -0.16
CA GLU A 23 -3.12 -18.32 -0.11
C GLU A 23 -2.77 -17.03 -0.85
N GLU A 24 -3.25 -16.85 -2.08
CA GLU A 24 -3.03 -15.62 -2.85
C GLU A 24 -3.71 -14.39 -2.20
N ARG A 25 -4.90 -14.59 -1.62
CA ARG A 25 -5.60 -13.54 -0.88
C ARG A 25 -4.82 -13.11 0.35
N TRP A 26 -4.30 -14.06 1.11
CA TRP A 26 -3.43 -13.79 2.25
C TRP A 26 -2.14 -13.09 1.82
N PHE A 27 -1.44 -13.64 0.82
CA PHE A 27 -0.17 -13.11 0.32
C PHE A 27 -0.31 -11.65 -0.11
N SER A 28 -1.35 -11.33 -0.88
CA SER A 28 -1.60 -9.95 -1.35
C SER A 28 -1.88 -8.96 -0.23
N LEU A 29 -2.44 -9.39 0.91
CA LEU A 29 -2.60 -8.55 2.10
C LEU A 29 -1.28 -8.40 2.87
N VAL A 30 -0.57 -9.51 3.08
CA VAL A 30 0.62 -9.55 3.92
C VAL A 30 1.79 -8.80 3.26
N VAL A 31 2.01 -8.94 1.97
CA VAL A 31 3.07 -8.20 1.26
C VAL A 31 2.83 -6.69 1.37
N LEU A 32 1.60 -6.24 1.17
CA LEU A 32 1.24 -4.82 1.36
C LEU A 32 1.44 -4.36 2.81
N TRP A 33 1.18 -5.24 3.79
CA TRP A 33 1.46 -4.96 5.19
C TRP A 33 2.97 -4.85 5.48
N LEU A 34 3.82 -5.66 4.84
CA LEU A 34 5.28 -5.53 4.98
C LEU A 34 5.77 -4.14 4.54
N ASP A 35 5.21 -3.63 3.45
CA ASP A 35 5.67 -2.40 2.79
C ASP A 35 5.00 -1.12 3.31
N THR A 36 3.80 -1.22 3.88
CA THR A 36 3.04 -0.03 4.27
C THR A 36 3.77 0.83 5.31
N SER A 37 3.77 2.14 5.05
CA SER A 37 4.21 3.19 5.97
C SER A 37 3.21 3.48 7.09
N ARG A 38 2.02 2.87 7.03
CA ARG A 38 0.93 3.14 7.97
C ARG A 38 1.12 2.34 9.25
N ALA A 39 1.06 3.01 10.40
CA ALA A 39 1.17 2.40 11.72
C ALA A 39 -0.21 2.33 12.39
N SER A 40 -0.89 1.18 12.31
CA SER A 40 -2.28 1.04 12.77
C SER A 40 -2.43 1.19 14.29
N GLY A 41 -1.38 0.84 15.05
CA GLY A 41 -1.36 0.97 16.51
C GLY A 41 -1.45 2.40 17.06
N LEU A 42 -1.41 3.42 16.19
CA LEU A 42 -1.70 4.81 16.56
C LEU A 42 -3.19 5.07 16.81
N ILE A 43 -4.06 4.25 16.24
CA ILE A 43 -5.51 4.38 16.39
C ILE A 43 -5.89 4.07 17.84
N GLY A 44 -6.64 4.97 18.47
CA GLY A 44 -7.08 4.80 19.86
C GLY A 44 -5.99 5.06 20.90
N LYS A 45 -4.79 5.51 20.50
CA LYS A 45 -3.77 5.96 21.44
C LYS A 45 -4.25 7.24 22.13
N ALA A 46 -4.22 7.25 23.46
CA ALA A 46 -4.51 8.45 24.25
C ALA A 46 -3.45 9.53 23.95
N SER A 47 -3.80 10.44 23.06
CA SER A 47 -3.03 11.63 22.70
C SER A 47 -4.01 12.77 22.43
N ASP A 48 -3.52 14.01 22.35
CA ASP A 48 -4.37 15.20 22.15
C ASP A 48 -5.17 15.19 20.83
N LYS A 49 -4.88 14.27 19.90
CA LYS A 49 -5.59 14.13 18.63
C LYS A 49 -6.07 12.70 18.41
N ASN A 50 -7.36 12.55 18.12
CA ASN A 50 -7.92 11.28 17.68
C ASN A 50 -7.51 11.02 16.22
N ILE A 51 -6.84 9.89 15.96
CA ILE A 51 -6.33 9.53 14.64
C ILE A 51 -7.34 8.63 13.93
N ALA A 52 -7.81 9.05 12.75
CA ALA A 52 -8.78 8.28 11.98
C ALA A 52 -8.15 7.02 11.34
N PRO A 53 -8.84 5.84 11.38
CA PRO A 53 -8.29 4.58 10.86
C PRO A 53 -7.84 4.58 9.39
N LEU A 54 -8.41 5.46 8.56
CA LEU A 54 -8.03 5.62 7.14
C LEU A 54 -7.47 7.03 6.84
N GLY A 55 -7.16 7.81 7.87
CA GLY A 55 -6.62 9.16 7.74
C GLY A 55 -5.16 9.16 7.26
N PRO A 56 -4.67 10.26 6.65
CA PRO A 56 -3.26 10.39 6.27
C PRO A 56 -2.30 10.41 7.48
N GLU A 57 -2.84 10.64 8.68
CA GLU A 57 -2.10 10.76 9.94
C GLU A 57 -1.47 9.46 10.43
N LEU A 58 -1.74 8.32 9.77
CA LEU A 58 -1.16 7.02 10.13
C LEU A 58 0.25 6.80 9.58
N ASP A 59 0.70 7.61 8.61
CA ASP A 59 1.98 7.41 7.96
C ASP A 59 3.16 7.75 8.89
N ARG A 60 4.06 6.78 9.11
CA ARG A 60 5.26 6.91 9.93
C ARG A 60 6.47 6.40 9.15
N ALA A 61 7.42 7.29 8.94
CA ALA A 61 8.71 6.92 8.36
C ALA A 61 9.39 5.88 9.26
N GLY A 62 9.84 4.76 8.66
CA GLY A 62 10.61 3.73 9.35
C GLY A 62 9.79 2.59 9.98
N VAL A 63 8.45 2.61 10.00
CA VAL A 63 7.67 1.48 10.54
C VAL A 63 7.92 0.20 9.74
N SER A 64 8.00 0.29 8.42
CA SER A 64 8.32 -0.84 7.54
C SER A 64 9.73 -1.40 7.79
N LEU A 65 10.72 -0.54 8.04
CA LEU A 65 12.08 -0.97 8.41
C LEU A 65 12.05 -1.80 9.71
N ILE A 66 11.44 -1.25 10.77
CA ILE A 66 11.35 -1.94 12.05
C ILE A 66 10.56 -3.25 11.94
N ARG A 67 9.49 -3.27 11.14
CA ARG A 67 8.72 -4.48 10.84
C ARG A 67 9.59 -5.57 10.21
N ARG A 68 10.34 -5.22 9.17
CA ARG A 68 11.27 -6.16 8.50
C ARG A 68 12.35 -6.66 9.45
N THR A 69 12.93 -5.80 10.29
CA THR A 69 13.89 -6.26 11.30
C THR A 69 13.25 -7.18 12.34
N THR A 70 12.05 -6.84 12.83
CA THR A 70 11.30 -7.66 13.80
C THR A 70 11.10 -9.08 13.26
N LEU A 71 10.64 -9.20 12.01
CA LEU A 71 10.43 -10.49 11.36
C LEU A 71 11.74 -11.23 11.08
N LYS A 72 12.83 -10.51 10.77
CA LYS A 72 14.15 -11.13 10.59
C LYS A 72 14.66 -11.76 11.88
N VAL A 73 14.48 -11.11 13.03
CA VAL A 73 14.85 -11.69 14.34
C VAL A 73 14.06 -12.96 14.62
N LEU A 74 12.76 -12.98 14.32
CA LEU A 74 11.92 -14.19 14.45
C LEU A 74 12.34 -15.30 13.48
N LEU A 75 12.71 -14.95 12.24
CA LEU A 75 13.20 -15.88 11.23
C LEU A 75 14.50 -16.58 11.67
N GLU A 76 15.41 -15.84 12.30
CA GLU A 76 16.67 -16.38 12.84
C GLU A 76 16.45 -17.23 14.10
N ASN A 77 15.28 -17.15 14.74
CA ASN A 77 14.95 -17.84 15.99
C ASN A 77 13.59 -18.57 15.92
N PRO A 78 13.37 -19.49 14.97
CA PRO A 78 12.04 -19.95 14.58
C PRO A 78 11.31 -20.84 15.60
N GLN A 79 11.99 -21.30 16.66
CA GLN A 79 11.43 -22.18 17.70
C GLN A 79 11.26 -21.48 19.05
N ILE A 80 11.44 -20.16 19.09
CA ILE A 80 11.44 -19.37 20.32
C ILE A 80 10.27 -18.38 20.26
N SER A 81 9.56 -18.25 21.39
CA SER A 81 8.61 -17.16 21.63
C SER A 81 9.35 -16.10 22.45
N PRO A 82 9.94 -15.07 21.81
CA PRO A 82 10.83 -14.15 22.50
C PRO A 82 10.05 -13.18 23.39
N GLU A 83 10.59 -12.87 24.56
CA GLU A 83 10.06 -11.80 25.41
C GLU A 83 10.13 -10.45 24.68
N ILE A 84 9.12 -9.61 24.90
CA ILE A 84 9.00 -8.30 24.24
C ILE A 84 10.20 -7.39 24.52
N THR A 85 10.74 -7.45 25.75
CA THR A 85 11.93 -6.70 26.19
C THR A 85 13.17 -7.11 25.40
N SER A 86 13.41 -8.42 25.27
CA SER A 86 14.50 -8.98 24.47
C SER A 86 14.38 -8.58 22.99
N MET A 87 13.16 -8.61 22.43
CA MET A 87 12.93 -8.14 21.06
C MET A 87 13.28 -6.67 20.88
N GLN A 88 12.86 -5.81 21.81
CA GLN A 88 13.16 -4.38 21.78
C GLN A 88 14.66 -4.11 21.87
N GLU A 89 15.39 -4.83 22.72
CA GLU A 89 16.85 -4.71 22.85
C GLU A 89 17.59 -5.12 21.58
N ILE A 90 17.24 -6.25 20.98
CA ILE A 90 17.85 -6.73 19.72
C ILE A 90 17.54 -5.76 18.58
N ILE A 91 16.30 -5.30 18.45
CA ILE A 91 15.92 -4.36 17.38
C ILE A 91 16.63 -3.01 17.57
N LYS A 92 16.81 -2.55 18.82
CA LYS A 92 17.61 -1.37 19.15
C LYS A 92 19.07 -1.55 18.80
N TRP A 93 19.64 -2.73 19.04
CA TRP A 93 21.00 -3.06 18.62
C TRP A 93 21.18 -2.97 17.09
N TRP A 94 20.20 -3.48 16.33
CA TRP A 94 20.27 -3.48 14.86
C TRP A 94 19.93 -2.13 14.23
N ASN A 95 19.08 -1.33 14.88
CA ASN A 95 18.60 -0.04 14.38
C ASN A 95 18.79 1.08 15.42
N PRO A 96 20.04 1.39 15.85
CA PRO A 96 20.29 2.23 17.03
C PRO A 96 19.69 3.64 16.96
N GLN A 97 19.52 4.21 15.75
CA GLN A 97 18.92 5.54 15.57
C GLN A 97 17.41 5.52 15.30
N ARG A 98 16.84 4.38 14.91
CA ARG A 98 15.47 4.28 14.38
C ARG A 98 14.55 3.37 15.18
N ALA A 99 15.10 2.61 16.12
CA ALA A 99 14.34 1.71 16.95
C ALA A 99 13.26 2.45 17.73
N ASN A 100 12.05 1.87 17.72
CA ASN A 100 10.90 2.37 18.42
C ASN A 100 10.16 1.19 19.04
N ASN A 101 10.10 1.15 20.37
CA ASN A 101 9.53 0.04 21.12
C ASN A 101 8.04 -0.20 20.81
N GLU A 102 7.28 0.87 20.55
CA GLU A 102 5.86 0.76 20.20
C GLU A 102 5.68 0.11 18.83
N PHE A 103 6.56 0.42 17.86
CA PHE A 103 6.52 -0.21 16.55
C PHE A 103 6.81 -1.71 16.65
N VAL A 104 7.73 -2.13 17.52
CA VAL A 104 8.01 -3.56 17.77
C VAL A 104 6.75 -4.26 18.27
N GLU A 105 6.10 -3.69 19.30
CA GLU A 105 4.88 -4.25 19.89
C GLU A 105 3.73 -4.34 18.87
N TRP A 106 3.48 -3.27 18.12
CA TRP A 106 2.43 -3.26 17.11
C TRP A 106 2.71 -4.24 15.98
N ASN A 107 3.96 -4.30 15.50
CA ASN A 107 4.32 -5.23 14.43
C ASN A 107 4.18 -6.69 14.87
N LEU A 108 4.52 -7.04 16.12
CA LEU A 108 4.32 -8.40 16.65
C LEU A 108 2.83 -8.75 16.74
N ARG A 109 2.01 -7.83 17.26
CA ARG A 109 0.55 -8.03 17.33
C ARG A 109 -0.07 -8.17 15.94
N GLU A 110 0.31 -7.30 15.00
CA GLU A 110 -0.17 -7.33 13.62
C GLU A 110 0.29 -8.61 12.89
N ALA A 111 1.52 -9.07 13.14
CA ALA A 111 2.03 -10.34 12.60
C ALA A 111 1.20 -11.53 13.09
N GLU A 112 0.74 -11.52 14.35
CA GLU A 112 -0.13 -12.55 14.90
C GLU A 112 -1.54 -12.50 14.31
N TRP A 113 -2.12 -11.31 14.13
CA TRP A 113 -3.41 -11.15 13.43
C TRP A 113 -3.38 -11.66 12.00
N LEU A 114 -2.25 -11.47 11.32
CA LEU A 114 -2.02 -11.95 9.97
C LEU A 114 -1.61 -13.44 9.94
N GLY A 115 -1.38 -14.09 11.08
CA GLY A 115 -0.94 -15.48 11.13
C GLY A 115 0.50 -15.72 10.63
N ILE A 116 1.32 -14.66 10.52
CA ILE A 116 2.76 -14.77 10.28
C ILE A 116 3.45 -15.37 11.51
N THR A 117 2.91 -15.06 12.68
CA THR A 117 3.24 -15.70 13.96
C THR A 117 1.98 -16.30 14.58
N GLY A 118 2.14 -17.21 15.53
CA GLY A 118 1.08 -17.69 16.41
C GLY A 118 1.64 -18.08 17.76
N GLN A 119 1.01 -17.63 18.86
CA GLN A 119 1.52 -17.84 20.23
C GLN A 119 2.96 -17.29 20.41
N GLY A 120 3.26 -16.20 19.70
CA GLY A 120 4.58 -15.52 19.72
C GLY A 120 5.70 -16.22 18.93
N VAL A 121 5.45 -17.35 18.28
CA VAL A 121 6.44 -18.06 17.44
C VAL A 121 6.13 -17.85 15.96
N ILE A 122 7.15 -17.81 15.09
CA ILE A 122 6.94 -17.74 13.64
C ILE A 122 6.18 -18.97 13.12
N SER A 123 5.14 -18.74 12.31
CA SER A 123 4.35 -19.82 11.72
C SER A 123 5.06 -20.41 10.50
N THR A 124 4.62 -21.58 10.05
CA THR A 124 5.10 -22.15 8.77
C THR A 124 4.82 -21.22 7.60
N PHE A 125 3.70 -20.50 7.59
CA PHE A 125 3.34 -19.54 6.54
C PHE A 125 4.27 -18.32 6.58
N GLY A 126 4.54 -17.79 7.77
CA GLY A 126 5.47 -16.68 7.96
C GLY A 126 6.89 -17.05 7.55
N LEU A 127 7.35 -18.24 7.93
CA LEU A 127 8.64 -18.78 7.51
C LEU A 127 8.72 -18.89 5.98
N ASN A 128 7.76 -19.59 5.36
CA ASN A 128 7.73 -19.82 3.92
C ASN A 128 7.68 -18.50 3.14
N LEU A 129 6.90 -17.52 3.61
CA LEU A 129 6.84 -16.17 3.04
C LEU A 129 8.21 -15.47 3.09
N LEU A 130 8.86 -15.43 4.26
CA LEU A 130 10.13 -14.73 4.43
C LEU A 130 11.30 -15.41 3.71
N THR A 131 11.20 -16.72 3.46
CA THR A 131 12.16 -17.48 2.66
C THR A 131 11.78 -17.57 1.17
N GLU A 132 10.77 -16.81 0.73
CA GLU A 132 10.34 -16.71 -0.66
C GLU A 132 10.00 -18.07 -1.31
N LYS A 133 9.35 -18.97 -0.56
CA LYS A 133 8.87 -20.23 -1.13
C LYS A 133 7.63 -20.01 -2.01
N GLU A 134 7.50 -20.83 -3.04
CA GLU A 134 6.34 -20.82 -3.94
C GLU A 134 5.05 -21.28 -3.25
N ASP A 135 5.13 -22.36 -2.46
CA ASP A 135 4.01 -22.87 -1.66
C ASP A 135 4.14 -22.38 -0.21
N LEU A 136 3.18 -21.56 0.21
CA LEU A 136 3.17 -21.02 1.57
C LEU A 136 2.54 -22.02 2.56
N GLY A 137 1.77 -22.99 2.08
CA GLY A 137 1.12 -24.04 2.87
C GLY A 137 -0.23 -23.63 3.47
N ILE A 138 -0.76 -22.47 3.11
CA ILE A 138 -2.00 -21.92 3.70
C ILE A 138 -3.20 -22.75 3.28
N GLN A 139 -3.25 -23.15 2.01
CA GLN A 139 -4.38 -23.89 1.47
C GLN A 139 -4.56 -25.25 2.17
N SER A 140 -3.46 -25.90 2.53
CA SER A 140 -3.44 -27.20 3.24
C SER A 140 -3.87 -27.08 4.71
N ALA A 141 -3.75 -25.90 5.31
CA ALA A 141 -4.15 -25.63 6.69
C ALA A 141 -5.64 -25.27 6.83
N LEU A 142 -6.32 -24.99 5.72
CA LEU A 142 -7.74 -24.64 5.70
C LEU A 142 -8.62 -25.87 5.44
N PRO A 143 -9.84 -25.91 6.02
CA PRO A 143 -10.81 -26.94 5.66
C PRO A 143 -11.11 -26.93 4.16
N LYS A 144 -11.33 -28.11 3.60
CA LYS A 144 -11.73 -28.24 2.19
C LYS A 144 -13.03 -27.48 1.94
N PRO A 145 -13.11 -26.66 0.88
CA PRO A 145 -14.35 -25.99 0.53
C PRO A 145 -15.48 -26.98 0.25
N VAL A 146 -16.69 -26.58 0.61
CA VAL A 146 -17.92 -27.35 0.37
C VAL A 146 -18.79 -26.67 -0.68
N ASP A 147 -19.49 -27.47 -1.46
CA ASP A 147 -20.32 -27.07 -2.59
C ASP A 147 -21.82 -27.11 -2.27
N HIS A 148 -22.18 -27.23 -0.99
CA HIS A 148 -23.56 -27.43 -0.56
C HIS A 148 -23.87 -26.77 0.78
N ILE A 149 -25.16 -26.61 1.04
CA ILE A 149 -25.71 -26.05 2.28
C ILE A 149 -26.78 -26.97 2.87
N LEU A 150 -27.14 -26.72 4.13
CA LEU A 150 -28.25 -27.36 4.83
C LEU A 150 -29.28 -26.30 5.21
N ILE A 151 -30.39 -26.24 4.48
CA ILE A 151 -31.50 -25.32 4.78
C ILE A 151 -32.32 -25.87 5.95
N GLN A 152 -32.62 -25.00 6.92
CA GLN A 152 -33.37 -25.29 8.15
C GLN A 152 -34.77 -24.66 8.10
N ALA A 153 -35.67 -25.13 8.98
CA ALA A 153 -37.08 -24.74 8.98
C ALA A 153 -37.35 -23.26 9.33
N ASP A 154 -36.38 -22.55 9.91
CA ASP A 154 -36.47 -21.16 10.34
C ASP A 154 -35.92 -20.17 9.30
N ASN A 155 -35.90 -20.56 8.02
CA ASN A 155 -35.32 -19.80 6.91
C ASN A 155 -33.83 -19.48 7.11
N SER A 156 -33.11 -20.33 7.82
CA SER A 156 -31.65 -20.28 7.86
C SER A 156 -31.04 -21.38 6.98
N ALA A 157 -29.77 -21.22 6.61
CA ALA A 157 -28.97 -22.24 5.98
C ALA A 157 -27.60 -22.34 6.64
N VAL A 158 -27.15 -23.57 6.86
CA VAL A 158 -25.84 -23.85 7.45
C VAL A 158 -24.90 -24.37 6.38
N ALA A 159 -23.77 -23.70 6.19
CA ALA A 159 -22.65 -24.21 5.43
C ALA A 159 -21.67 -24.93 6.38
N PRO A 160 -21.48 -26.26 6.25
CA PRO A 160 -20.66 -27.05 7.18
C PRO A 160 -19.15 -26.77 7.08
N GLY A 161 -18.74 -25.96 6.11
CA GLY A 161 -17.38 -25.50 5.89
C GLY A 161 -17.37 -24.23 5.04
N PRO A 162 -16.19 -23.73 4.66
CA PRO A 162 -16.09 -22.60 3.73
C PRO A 162 -16.73 -22.99 2.40
N LEU A 163 -17.65 -22.19 1.89
CA LEU A 163 -18.25 -22.44 0.58
C LEU A 163 -17.22 -22.22 -0.54
N THR A 164 -17.40 -22.88 -1.67
CA THR A 164 -16.64 -22.51 -2.88
C THR A 164 -16.85 -21.03 -3.22
N PRO A 165 -15.87 -20.32 -3.80
CA PRO A 165 -15.96 -18.89 -4.06
C PRO A 165 -17.22 -18.49 -4.85
N GLU A 166 -17.60 -19.30 -5.85
CA GLU A 166 -18.78 -19.08 -6.68
C GLU A 166 -20.06 -19.18 -5.85
N LEU A 167 -20.16 -20.22 -5.02
CA LEU A 167 -21.30 -20.47 -4.16
C LEU A 167 -21.44 -19.40 -3.05
N ALA A 168 -20.32 -18.98 -2.46
CA ALA A 168 -20.29 -17.91 -1.47
C ALA A 168 -20.76 -16.57 -2.06
N SER A 169 -20.32 -16.24 -3.28
CA SER A 169 -20.75 -15.03 -4.00
C SER A 169 -22.25 -15.06 -4.26
N GLU A 170 -22.76 -16.17 -4.81
CA GLU A 170 -24.19 -16.32 -5.06
C GLU A 170 -25.02 -16.26 -3.77
N MET A 171 -24.59 -16.93 -2.70
CA MET A 171 -25.25 -16.88 -1.40
C MET A 171 -25.28 -15.46 -0.82
N GLY A 172 -24.19 -14.68 -0.96
CA GLY A 172 -24.15 -13.29 -0.51
C GLY A 172 -25.19 -12.39 -1.19
N THR A 173 -25.58 -12.70 -2.43
CA THR A 173 -26.63 -11.95 -3.13
C THR A 173 -28.04 -12.19 -2.58
N ILE A 174 -28.31 -13.38 -2.01
CA ILE A 174 -29.67 -13.82 -1.64
C ILE A 174 -29.87 -14.06 -0.13
N ALA A 175 -28.81 -14.06 0.67
CA ALA A 175 -28.86 -14.32 2.11
C ALA A 175 -27.85 -13.44 2.87
N ASP A 176 -28.13 -13.19 4.14
CA ASP A 176 -27.25 -12.45 5.05
C ASP A 176 -26.49 -13.42 5.96
N ILE A 177 -25.24 -13.11 6.32
CA ILE A 177 -24.45 -13.94 7.24
C ILE A 177 -24.79 -13.54 8.67
N GLU A 178 -25.41 -14.45 9.41
CA GLU A 178 -25.79 -14.25 10.81
C GLU A 178 -24.64 -14.58 11.75
N SER A 179 -23.89 -15.66 11.45
CA SER A 179 -22.73 -16.06 12.24
C SER A 179 -21.63 -16.66 11.37
N ARG A 180 -20.38 -16.36 11.74
CA ARG A 180 -19.17 -16.95 11.17
C ARG A 180 -18.49 -17.76 12.27
N GLY A 181 -18.27 -19.05 12.01
CA GLY A 181 -17.62 -19.99 12.94
C GLY A 181 -17.20 -21.25 12.22
N GLY A 182 -17.15 -22.40 12.93
CA GLY A 182 -16.89 -23.71 12.32
C GLY A 182 -17.89 -24.09 11.22
N ALA A 183 -19.10 -23.54 11.29
CA ALA A 183 -20.07 -23.51 10.21
C ALA A 183 -20.55 -22.06 10.01
N THR A 184 -20.78 -21.67 8.76
CA THR A 184 -21.35 -20.34 8.45
C THR A 184 -22.86 -20.45 8.40
N VAL A 185 -23.56 -19.59 9.16
CA VAL A 185 -25.03 -19.56 9.18
C VAL A 185 -25.50 -18.37 8.35
N TYR A 186 -26.33 -18.67 7.36
CA TYR A 186 -26.99 -17.72 6.49
C TYR A 186 -28.46 -17.58 6.90
N ARG A 187 -28.99 -16.37 6.83
CA ARG A 187 -30.41 -16.08 7.06
C ARG A 187 -31.03 -15.58 5.75
N PHE A 188 -32.14 -16.18 5.36
CA PHE A 188 -32.99 -15.68 4.30
C PHE A 188 -34.05 -14.75 4.89
N SER A 189 -34.09 -13.52 4.43
CA SER A 189 -35.06 -12.50 4.82
C SER A 189 -35.72 -11.90 3.59
N GLU A 190 -36.83 -11.18 3.77
CA GLU A 190 -37.43 -10.42 2.67
C GLU A 190 -36.41 -9.46 2.02
N GLY A 191 -35.58 -8.81 2.83
CA GLY A 191 -34.53 -7.90 2.35
C GLY A 191 -33.45 -8.61 1.54
N SER A 192 -33.03 -9.81 1.96
CA SER A 192 -31.99 -10.57 1.27
C SER A 192 -32.49 -11.16 -0.05
N ILE A 193 -33.73 -11.65 -0.09
CA ILE A 193 -34.35 -12.14 -1.33
C ILE A 193 -34.58 -10.98 -2.30
N ARG A 194 -35.08 -9.83 -1.83
CA ARG A 194 -35.24 -8.63 -2.64
C ARG A 194 -33.91 -8.20 -3.28
N ARG A 195 -32.82 -8.21 -2.49
CA ARG A 195 -31.47 -7.92 -3.00
C ARG A 195 -31.08 -8.85 -4.14
N GLY A 196 -31.37 -10.15 -4.02
CA GLY A 196 -31.18 -11.11 -5.11
C GLY A 196 -31.92 -10.72 -6.40
N LEU A 197 -33.18 -10.28 -6.29
CA LEU A 197 -33.99 -9.83 -7.42
C LEU A 197 -33.49 -8.51 -8.01
N ASP A 198 -33.02 -7.58 -7.17
CA ASP A 198 -32.40 -6.32 -7.60
C ASP A 198 -31.11 -6.58 -8.43
N HIS A 199 -30.42 -7.69 -8.17
CA HIS A 199 -29.30 -8.18 -8.98
C HIS A 199 -29.73 -8.94 -10.26
N GLY A 200 -31.01 -8.90 -10.63
CA GLY A 200 -31.53 -9.46 -11.88
C GLY A 200 -31.90 -10.94 -11.84
N LYS A 201 -31.88 -11.58 -10.66
CA LYS A 201 -32.38 -12.96 -10.50
C LYS A 201 -33.91 -12.98 -10.50
N THR A 202 -34.51 -14.06 -10.97
CA THR A 202 -35.95 -14.31 -10.80
C THR A 202 -36.22 -15.17 -9.56
N GLY A 203 -37.45 -15.12 -9.03
CA GLY A 203 -37.85 -15.99 -7.92
C GLY A 203 -37.64 -17.48 -8.23
N ASP A 204 -37.94 -17.89 -9.47
CA ASP A 204 -37.72 -19.26 -9.94
C ASP A 204 -36.24 -19.62 -9.99
N GLN A 205 -35.37 -18.73 -10.49
CA GLN A 205 -33.93 -18.95 -10.51
C GLN A 205 -33.37 -19.12 -9.09
N ILE A 206 -33.82 -18.30 -8.13
CA ILE A 206 -33.43 -18.42 -6.71
C ILE A 206 -33.88 -19.78 -6.17
N LYS A 207 -35.12 -20.19 -6.44
CA LYS A 207 -35.65 -21.49 -6.00
C LYS A 207 -34.85 -22.65 -6.60
N THR A 208 -34.62 -22.64 -7.91
CA THR A 208 -33.84 -23.68 -8.62
C THR A 208 -32.41 -23.75 -8.08
N PHE A 209 -31.77 -22.61 -7.85
CA PHE A 209 -30.44 -22.54 -7.29
C PHE A 209 -30.37 -23.17 -5.90
N LEU A 210 -31.21 -22.73 -4.97
CA LEU A 210 -31.21 -23.24 -3.60
C LEU A 210 -31.54 -24.73 -3.53
N SER A 211 -32.48 -25.21 -4.35
CA SER A 211 -32.79 -26.64 -4.45
C SER A 211 -31.64 -27.48 -5.02
N LYS A 212 -30.79 -26.90 -5.87
CA LYS A 212 -29.62 -27.59 -6.43
C LYS A 212 -28.50 -27.75 -5.40
N ILE A 213 -28.26 -26.71 -4.58
CA ILE A 213 -27.13 -26.68 -3.64
C ILE A 213 -27.47 -27.24 -2.26
N SER A 214 -28.76 -27.30 -1.89
CA SER A 214 -29.17 -27.79 -0.58
C SER A 214 -29.15 -29.31 -0.52
N LYS A 215 -28.58 -29.89 0.54
CA LYS A 215 -28.72 -31.33 0.84
C LYS A 215 -30.00 -31.67 1.58
N THR A 216 -30.68 -30.67 2.14
CA THR A 216 -31.99 -30.81 2.78
C THR A 216 -33.10 -30.26 1.87
N PRO A 217 -34.33 -30.80 1.94
CA PRO A 217 -35.48 -30.23 1.24
C PRO A 217 -35.71 -28.78 1.63
N MET A 218 -36.17 -27.98 0.66
CA MET A 218 -36.55 -26.59 0.89
C MET A 218 -37.79 -26.52 1.82
N PRO A 219 -37.73 -25.79 2.95
CA PRO A 219 -38.89 -25.57 3.80
C PRO A 219 -39.97 -24.75 3.08
N GLN A 220 -41.23 -25.13 3.28
CA GLN A 220 -42.38 -24.41 2.73
C GLN A 220 -42.41 -22.90 3.07
N PRO A 221 -42.03 -22.45 4.30
CA PRO A 221 -41.95 -21.02 4.60
C PRO A 221 -40.99 -20.24 3.69
N LEU A 222 -39.85 -20.82 3.34
CA LEU A 222 -38.87 -20.17 2.47
C LEU A 222 -39.37 -20.12 1.02
N GLU A 223 -40.04 -21.18 0.54
CA GLU A 223 -40.68 -21.15 -0.78
C GLU A 223 -41.72 -20.03 -0.90
N TYR A 224 -42.55 -19.86 0.13
CA TYR A 224 -43.54 -18.79 0.15
C TYR A 224 -42.90 -17.41 0.23
N LEU A 225 -41.87 -17.23 1.05
CA LEU A 225 -41.13 -15.98 1.14
C LEU A 225 -40.58 -15.57 -0.24
N ILE A 226 -39.93 -16.51 -0.94
CA ILE A 226 -39.37 -16.24 -2.28
C ILE A 226 -40.48 -15.87 -3.27
N ALA A 227 -41.57 -16.65 -3.31
CA ALA A 227 -42.67 -16.42 -4.24
C ALA A 227 -43.38 -15.08 -3.97
N ASP A 228 -43.60 -14.72 -2.70
CA ASP A 228 -44.27 -13.48 -2.33
C ASP A 228 -43.42 -12.25 -2.66
N VAL A 229 -42.12 -12.28 -2.31
CA VAL A 229 -41.21 -11.18 -2.64
C VAL A 229 -41.04 -11.03 -4.15
N ALA A 230 -40.91 -12.13 -4.89
CA ALA A 230 -40.85 -12.09 -6.36
C ALA A 230 -42.11 -11.50 -6.99
N LYS A 231 -43.30 -11.79 -6.43
CA LYS A 231 -44.57 -11.22 -6.90
C LYS A 231 -44.71 -9.73 -6.58
N ARG A 232 -44.12 -9.27 -5.48
CA ARG A 232 -44.13 -7.85 -5.05
C ARG A 232 -43.07 -7.02 -5.78
N HIS A 233 -41.92 -7.63 -6.11
CA HIS A 233 -40.82 -6.98 -6.82
C HIS A 233 -41.24 -6.51 -8.22
N GLY A 234 -40.82 -5.29 -8.59
CA GLY A 234 -41.13 -4.70 -9.90
C GLY A 234 -42.58 -4.23 -10.13
N ARG A 235 -43.49 -4.40 -9.14
CA ARG A 235 -44.86 -3.84 -9.22
C ARG A 235 -44.88 -2.32 -9.16
N LEU A 236 -44.06 -1.74 -8.27
CA LEU A 236 -43.80 -0.31 -8.24
C LEU A 236 -42.57 -0.04 -9.09
N ARG A 237 -42.69 0.86 -10.07
CA ARG A 237 -41.59 1.25 -10.95
C ARG A 237 -41.27 2.71 -10.71
N VAL A 238 -40.04 2.97 -10.30
CA VAL A 238 -39.47 4.31 -10.18
C VAL A 238 -38.49 4.47 -11.33
N GLY A 239 -38.57 5.59 -12.03
CA GLY A 239 -37.64 5.94 -13.09
C GLY A 239 -37.17 7.37 -12.91
N THR A 240 -35.96 7.66 -13.36
CA THR A 240 -35.44 9.02 -13.43
C THR A 240 -35.98 9.70 -14.67
N ALA A 241 -36.54 10.91 -14.51
CA ALA A 241 -36.80 11.83 -15.59
C ALA A 241 -36.05 13.12 -15.25
N HIS A 242 -35.13 13.56 -16.11
CA HIS A 242 -34.41 14.81 -15.89
C HIS A 242 -35.33 16.01 -16.10
N SER A 243 -36.28 15.87 -17.03
CA SER A 243 -37.27 16.90 -17.35
C SER A 243 -38.64 16.28 -17.61
N TYR A 244 -39.69 17.05 -17.31
CA TYR A 244 -41.06 16.75 -17.68
C TYR A 244 -41.68 17.92 -18.45
N ILE A 245 -42.65 17.62 -19.30
CA ILE A 245 -43.47 18.60 -20.00
C ILE A 245 -44.89 18.40 -19.50
N ARG A 246 -45.48 19.45 -18.91
CA ARG A 246 -46.89 19.49 -18.52
C ARG A 246 -47.63 20.45 -19.45
N CYS A 247 -48.75 20.00 -20.01
CA CYS A 247 -49.61 20.86 -20.82
C CYS A 247 -51.08 20.50 -20.57
N GLU A 248 -51.93 21.50 -20.35
CA GLU A 248 -53.37 21.29 -20.15
C GLU A 248 -54.08 20.81 -21.42
N ASP A 249 -53.51 21.13 -22.60
CA ASP A 249 -54.00 20.68 -23.90
C ASP A 249 -53.39 19.31 -24.28
N GLU A 250 -54.19 18.26 -24.19
CA GLU A 250 -53.79 16.91 -24.60
C GLU A 250 -53.51 16.80 -26.11
N GLY A 251 -54.12 17.65 -26.93
CA GLY A 251 -53.85 17.72 -28.37
C GLY A 251 -52.42 18.15 -28.66
N LEU A 252 -51.93 19.17 -27.94
CA LEU A 252 -50.55 19.63 -28.05
C LEU A 252 -49.55 18.57 -27.55
N VAL A 253 -49.88 17.85 -26.48
CA VAL A 253 -49.06 16.71 -26.01
C VAL A 253 -48.93 15.62 -27.07
N GLN A 254 -50.02 15.28 -27.74
CA GLN A 254 -50.01 14.29 -28.83
C GLN A 254 -49.26 14.80 -30.06
N GLN A 255 -49.40 16.09 -30.38
CA GLN A 255 -48.66 16.73 -31.47
C GLN A 255 -47.16 16.64 -31.23
N ILE A 256 -46.68 17.05 -30.05
CA ILE A 256 -45.25 17.00 -29.69
C ILE A 256 -44.74 15.55 -29.72
N LEU A 257 -45.53 14.58 -29.22
CA LEU A 257 -45.14 13.17 -29.19
C LEU A 257 -44.98 12.56 -30.59
N HIS A 258 -45.72 13.03 -31.60
CA HIS A 258 -45.68 12.53 -32.98
C HIS A 258 -44.89 13.44 -33.94
N ASP A 259 -44.33 14.55 -33.45
CA ASP A 259 -43.52 15.45 -34.24
C ASP A 259 -42.15 14.80 -34.49
N LYS A 260 -41.84 14.52 -35.77
CA LYS A 260 -40.54 13.95 -36.18
C LYS A 260 -39.36 14.81 -35.74
N LYS A 261 -39.56 16.12 -35.56
CA LYS A 261 -38.52 17.03 -35.07
C LYS A 261 -38.18 16.79 -33.60
N CYS A 262 -39.08 16.22 -32.81
CA CYS A 262 -38.89 15.96 -31.38
C CYS A 262 -38.49 14.51 -31.08
N GLU A 263 -38.29 13.67 -32.10
CA GLU A 263 -38.03 12.23 -31.93
C GLU A 263 -36.72 11.97 -31.16
N HIS A 264 -35.69 12.79 -31.35
CA HIS A 264 -34.42 12.68 -30.62
C HIS A 264 -34.55 13.02 -29.14
N LEU A 265 -35.58 13.76 -28.71
CA LEU A 265 -35.86 14.04 -27.30
C LEU A 265 -36.40 12.83 -26.54
N ARG A 266 -36.68 11.70 -27.22
CA ARG A 266 -37.12 10.42 -26.63
C ARG A 266 -38.25 10.58 -25.60
N LEU A 267 -39.23 11.40 -25.94
CA LEU A 267 -40.35 11.73 -25.05
C LEU A 267 -41.19 10.49 -24.76
N ARG A 268 -41.46 10.24 -23.47
CA ARG A 268 -42.35 9.17 -23.02
C ARG A 268 -43.58 9.76 -22.33
N LYS A 269 -44.76 9.34 -22.75
CA LYS A 269 -46.02 9.71 -22.08
C LYS A 269 -46.20 8.91 -20.78
N ILE A 270 -46.39 9.61 -19.66
CA ILE A 270 -46.65 8.99 -18.34
C ILE A 270 -48.03 9.30 -17.78
N ALA A 271 -48.68 10.36 -18.28
CA ALA A 271 -50.06 10.72 -18.01
C ALA A 271 -50.65 11.43 -19.25
N PRO A 272 -51.99 11.63 -19.34
CA PRO A 272 -52.61 12.30 -20.48
C PRO A 272 -51.97 13.65 -20.84
N GLN A 273 -51.60 14.42 -19.82
CA GLN A 273 -51.06 15.79 -19.90
C GLN A 273 -49.55 15.90 -19.60
N VAL A 274 -48.84 14.77 -19.47
CA VAL A 274 -47.44 14.75 -19.00
C VAL A 274 -46.56 13.86 -19.87
N LEU A 275 -45.50 14.46 -20.41
CA LEU A 275 -44.38 13.78 -21.05
C LEU A 275 -43.15 13.86 -20.14
N VAL A 276 -42.28 12.85 -20.21
CA VAL A 276 -40.97 12.86 -19.55
C VAL A 276 -39.86 12.56 -20.52
N THR A 277 -38.67 13.06 -20.22
CA THR A 277 -37.45 12.78 -20.97
C THR A 277 -36.22 12.73 -20.05
N GLU A 278 -35.17 12.07 -20.53
CA GLU A 278 -33.87 11.98 -19.87
C GLU A 278 -32.98 13.19 -20.15
N PHE A 279 -33.37 14.10 -21.04
CA PHE A 279 -32.60 15.32 -21.34
C PHE A 279 -32.78 16.41 -20.27
N GLU A 280 -31.76 17.25 -20.08
CA GLU A 280 -31.78 18.34 -19.11
C GLU A 280 -32.75 19.45 -19.51
N LEU A 281 -33.33 20.13 -18.51
CA LEU A 281 -34.38 21.14 -18.68
C LEU A 281 -34.00 22.21 -19.72
N THR A 282 -32.75 22.67 -19.70
CA THR A 282 -32.26 23.72 -20.59
C THR A 282 -32.19 23.27 -22.05
N GLU A 283 -31.89 22.01 -22.29
CA GLU A 283 -31.80 21.43 -23.65
C GLU A 283 -33.20 21.25 -24.23
N VAL A 284 -34.13 20.69 -23.45
CA VAL A 284 -35.53 20.49 -23.85
C VAL A 284 -36.22 21.82 -24.17
N ILE A 285 -35.99 22.87 -23.36
CA ILE A 285 -36.54 24.20 -23.61
C ILE A 285 -35.96 24.81 -24.91
N GLY A 286 -34.66 24.64 -25.15
CA GLY A 286 -34.00 25.14 -26.36
C GLY A 286 -34.59 24.52 -27.62
N GLU A 287 -34.63 23.19 -27.66
CA GLU A 287 -35.13 22.40 -28.79
C GLU A 287 -36.61 22.68 -29.10
N LEU A 288 -37.47 22.68 -28.08
CA LEU A 288 -38.89 22.98 -28.26
C LEU A 288 -39.12 24.39 -28.84
N ARG A 289 -38.31 25.38 -28.44
CA ARG A 289 -38.38 26.74 -29.02
C ARG A 289 -37.95 26.77 -30.47
N GLU A 290 -36.88 26.05 -30.82
CA GLU A 290 -36.40 25.93 -32.20
C GLU A 290 -37.45 25.31 -33.13
N TYR A 291 -38.28 24.40 -32.61
CA TYR A 291 -39.37 23.78 -33.36
C TYR A 291 -40.69 24.55 -33.34
N GLY A 292 -40.71 25.74 -32.74
CA GLY A 292 -41.88 26.64 -32.75
C GLY A 292 -42.86 26.43 -31.61
N TYR A 293 -42.52 25.59 -30.62
CA TYR A 293 -43.27 25.50 -29.38
C TYR A 293 -42.86 26.61 -28.41
N LEU A 294 -43.71 26.93 -27.44
CA LEU A 294 -43.51 28.02 -26.48
C LEU A 294 -43.38 27.51 -25.04
N PRO A 295 -42.31 26.76 -24.70
CA PRO A 295 -42.13 26.22 -23.36
C PRO A 295 -41.71 27.30 -22.36
N ALA A 296 -42.21 27.14 -21.13
CA ALA A 296 -41.78 27.89 -19.96
C ALA A 296 -41.23 26.94 -18.90
N ALA A 297 -40.15 27.34 -18.22
CA ALA A 297 -39.55 26.53 -17.15
C ALA A 297 -40.45 26.57 -15.91
N GLU A 298 -40.61 25.46 -15.20
CA GLU A 298 -41.25 25.37 -13.88
C GLU A 298 -40.21 24.95 -12.82
N ASN A 299 -40.35 25.43 -11.58
CA ASN A 299 -39.53 24.96 -10.46
C ASN A 299 -40.10 23.65 -9.86
N ALA A 300 -39.43 23.10 -8.85
CA ALA A 300 -39.86 21.87 -8.18
C ALA A 300 -41.27 21.97 -7.53
N GLY A 301 -41.79 23.18 -7.31
CA GLY A 301 -43.14 23.43 -6.80
C GLY A 301 -44.18 23.73 -7.89
N GLY A 302 -43.84 23.61 -9.18
CA GLY A 302 -44.74 23.90 -10.31
C GLY A 302 -44.93 25.39 -10.61
N VAL A 303 -44.12 26.27 -10.02
CA VAL A 303 -44.17 27.71 -10.29
C VAL A 303 -43.26 28.05 -11.46
N LEU A 304 -43.77 28.84 -12.41
CA LEU A 304 -43.02 29.25 -13.58
C LEU A 304 -41.77 30.08 -13.21
N LEU A 305 -40.61 29.60 -13.64
CA LEU A 305 -39.31 30.23 -13.47
C LEU A 305 -39.07 31.24 -14.60
N SER A 306 -39.12 32.53 -14.24
CA SER A 306 -38.59 33.61 -15.07
C SER A 306 -37.21 34.00 -14.54
N GLN A 307 -36.15 33.29 -14.94
CA GLN A 307 -34.78 33.68 -14.58
C GLN A 307 -33.76 33.57 -15.74
N PRO A 308 -32.79 34.51 -15.85
CA PRO A 308 -31.70 34.45 -16.81
C PRO A 308 -30.58 33.48 -16.33
N ASN A 309 -30.07 32.65 -17.25
CA ASN A 309 -29.07 31.59 -17.00
C ASN A 309 -27.71 32.10 -16.46
N LEU A 310 -27.17 31.46 -15.41
CA LEU A 310 -25.79 31.61 -14.93
C LEU A 310 -25.10 30.24 -14.81
N ARG A 311 -23.97 30.03 -15.52
CA ARG A 311 -23.19 28.77 -15.55
C ARG A 311 -22.12 28.72 -14.44
N ARG A 312 -21.85 27.56 -13.81
CA ARG A 312 -20.75 27.32 -12.85
C ARG A 312 -19.95 26.03 -13.14
N ALA A 313 -18.73 25.92 -12.60
CA ALA A 313 -17.72 24.90 -12.92
C ALA A 313 -17.61 23.71 -11.92
N LYS A 314 -17.03 22.57 -12.37
CA LYS A 314 -16.88 21.29 -11.64
C LYS A 314 -15.52 21.11 -10.92
N SER A 315 -15.46 20.21 -9.93
CA SER A 315 -14.39 20.04 -8.93
C SER A 315 -13.14 19.23 -9.37
N ARG A 316 -12.06 19.29 -8.57
CA ARG A 316 -10.68 18.82 -8.83
C ARG A 316 -10.25 17.56 -8.04
N PRO A 317 -9.16 16.85 -8.46
CA PRO A 317 -8.74 15.55 -7.92
C PRO A 317 -7.77 15.63 -6.70
N LYS A 318 -7.63 14.50 -5.99
CA LYS A 318 -6.90 14.31 -4.70
C LYS A 318 -5.36 14.10 -4.83
N PRO A 319 -4.58 14.41 -3.76
CA PRO A 319 -3.10 14.45 -3.80
C PRO A 319 -2.39 13.09 -3.55
N PRO A 320 -1.09 12.97 -3.91
CA PRO A 320 -0.33 11.70 -3.91
C PRO A 320 0.19 11.25 -2.54
N ARG A 321 0.45 9.93 -2.41
CA ARG A 321 0.94 9.25 -1.19
C ARG A 321 2.47 9.33 -1.04
N ILE A 322 2.96 9.38 0.20
CA ILE A 322 4.40 9.33 0.53
C ILE A 322 4.84 7.86 0.58
N ILE A 323 5.60 7.41 -0.41
CA ILE A 323 6.25 6.10 -0.41
C ILE A 323 7.73 6.34 -0.12
N SER A 324 8.22 5.83 1.02
CA SER A 324 9.66 5.80 1.32
C SER A 324 10.20 4.40 1.03
N GLU A 325 10.45 4.10 -0.24
CA GLU A 325 11.21 2.90 -0.61
C GLU A 325 12.68 3.11 -0.23
N PHE A 326 13.20 2.27 0.65
CA PHE A 326 14.61 2.25 1.00
C PHE A 326 15.33 1.26 0.09
N SER A 327 16.15 1.76 -0.83
CA SER A 327 17.10 0.93 -1.58
C SER A 327 18.34 0.74 -0.71
N ALA A 328 18.76 -0.51 -0.50
CA ALA A 328 20.04 -0.79 0.15
C ALA A 328 21.18 -0.12 -0.65
N PRO A 329 22.15 0.55 0.01
CA PRO A 329 23.29 1.11 -0.69
C PRO A 329 24.05 -0.01 -1.40
N LYS A 330 24.47 0.24 -2.64
CA LYS A 330 25.21 -0.73 -3.46
C LYS A 330 26.49 -1.16 -2.75
N ASP A 331 26.90 -2.43 -2.91
CA ASP A 331 28.10 -3.01 -2.27
C ASP A 331 29.37 -2.18 -2.49
N ALA A 332 29.52 -1.56 -3.67
CA ALA A 332 30.64 -0.68 -3.97
C ALA A 332 30.74 0.53 -3.03
N ILE A 333 29.59 1.09 -2.60
CA ILE A 333 29.53 2.22 -1.67
C ILE A 333 29.91 1.75 -0.26
N VAL A 334 29.42 0.58 0.15
CA VAL A 334 29.75 -0.03 1.44
C VAL A 334 31.25 -0.33 1.53
N LEU A 335 31.82 -0.94 0.49
CA LEU A 335 33.25 -1.25 0.40
C LEU A 335 34.11 0.02 0.47
N SER A 336 33.72 1.07 -0.25
CA SER A 336 34.42 2.37 -0.21
C SER A 336 34.40 2.99 1.19
N ALA A 337 33.23 2.98 1.86
CA ALA A 337 33.07 3.47 3.23
C ALA A 337 33.91 2.68 4.25
N VAL A 338 33.93 1.35 4.14
CA VAL A 338 34.75 0.48 5.01
C VAL A 338 36.24 0.75 4.78
N LYS A 339 36.68 0.93 3.52
CA LYS A 339 38.07 1.27 3.19
C LYS A 339 38.48 2.61 3.81
N THR A 340 37.62 3.62 3.76
CA THR A 340 37.89 4.94 4.36
C THR A 340 37.96 4.87 5.88
N ILE A 341 37.04 4.15 6.54
CA ILE A 341 37.07 3.97 8.00
C ILE A 341 38.35 3.24 8.43
N ARG A 342 38.70 2.14 7.76
CA ARG A 342 39.93 1.38 8.06
C ARG A 342 41.21 2.20 7.85
N ALA A 343 41.26 3.02 6.80
CA ALA A 343 42.38 3.94 6.57
C ALA A 343 42.48 5.01 7.68
N GLY A 344 41.35 5.55 8.13
CA GLY A 344 41.28 6.47 9.26
C GLY A 344 41.72 5.85 10.59
N GLU A 345 41.32 4.61 10.86
CA GLU A 345 41.75 3.87 12.07
C GLU A 345 43.25 3.55 12.07
N ARG A 346 43.80 3.15 10.92
CA ARG A 346 45.26 2.94 10.77
C ARG A 346 46.03 4.23 11.01
N SER A 347 45.51 5.36 10.55
CA SER A 347 46.10 6.68 10.75
C SER A 347 46.07 7.15 12.22
N ARG A 348 45.11 6.64 13.02
CA ARG A 348 44.97 6.98 14.45
C ARG A 348 45.90 6.19 15.39
N LYS A 349 46.40 5.02 14.95
CA LYS A 349 47.28 4.15 15.76
C LYS A 349 48.76 4.52 15.71
N VAL A 350 49.14 5.49 14.89
CA VAL A 350 50.51 6.01 14.84
C VAL A 350 50.54 7.32 15.60
N GLU A 351 51.09 7.30 16.82
CA GLU A 351 51.46 8.54 17.50
C GLU A 351 52.51 9.25 16.64
N PRO A 352 52.30 10.53 16.29
CA PRO A 352 53.27 11.25 15.50
C PRO A 352 54.54 11.45 16.34
N ILE A 353 55.66 10.86 15.91
CA ILE A 353 56.99 11.23 16.40
C ILE A 353 57.29 12.60 15.81
N VAL A 354 56.80 13.67 16.45
CA VAL A 354 57.17 15.04 16.06
C VAL A 354 58.48 15.38 16.76
N ALA A 355 59.59 15.19 16.08
CA ALA A 355 60.67 16.16 16.17
C ALA A 355 60.49 17.10 14.98
N GLY A 356 60.30 18.40 15.24
CA GLY A 356 60.30 19.41 14.18
C GLY A 356 61.62 19.33 13.44
N THR A 357 61.62 18.71 12.27
CA THR A 357 62.80 18.62 11.41
C THR A 357 62.89 19.89 10.59
N SER A 358 64.11 20.40 10.41
CA SER A 358 64.35 21.53 9.52
C SER A 358 63.98 21.15 8.07
N SER A 359 63.59 22.11 7.24
CA SER A 359 63.17 21.84 5.85
C SER A 359 64.21 21.07 5.02
N ASN A 360 65.50 21.17 5.39
CA ASN A 360 66.59 20.44 4.75
C ASN A 360 66.63 18.95 5.15
N GLU A 361 66.34 18.63 6.41
CA GLU A 361 66.27 17.25 6.91
C GLU A 361 65.03 16.53 6.34
N THR A 362 63.90 17.23 6.24
CA THR A 362 62.68 16.71 5.59
C THR A 362 62.94 16.34 4.13
N LEU A 363 63.66 17.20 3.40
CA LEU A 363 64.06 16.96 2.01
C LEU A 363 65.02 15.76 1.87
N ALA A 364 66.01 15.66 2.75
CA ALA A 364 66.95 14.55 2.75
C ALA A 364 66.22 13.21 2.99
N LEU A 365 65.29 13.18 3.94
CA LEU A 365 64.51 12.00 4.24
C LEU A 365 63.59 11.60 3.08
N ILE A 366 62.87 12.55 2.46
CA ILE A 366 62.01 12.23 1.31
C ILE A 366 62.85 11.70 0.14
N ASN A 367 64.01 12.30 -0.15
CA ASN A 367 64.92 11.82 -1.21
C ASN A 367 65.43 10.40 -0.94
N GLN A 368 65.74 10.09 0.32
CA GLN A 368 66.11 8.73 0.72
C GLN A 368 65.00 7.74 0.40
N TYR A 369 63.75 8.04 0.78
CA TYR A 369 62.62 7.13 0.56
C TYR A 369 62.20 7.00 -0.92
N ILE A 370 62.41 8.04 -1.73
CA ILE A 370 62.28 7.96 -3.20
C ILE A 370 63.31 6.97 -3.75
N SER A 371 64.56 7.04 -3.29
CA SER A 371 65.61 6.13 -3.75
C SER A 371 65.41 4.68 -3.30
N GLU A 372 64.83 4.48 -2.10
CA GLU A 372 64.55 3.16 -1.54
C GLU A 372 63.21 2.58 -2.02
N GLY A 373 62.37 3.37 -2.71
CA GLY A 373 61.04 2.96 -3.17
C GLY A 373 60.09 2.59 -2.03
N LYS A 374 60.23 3.23 -0.86
CA LYS A 374 59.47 2.91 0.35
C LYS A 374 58.37 3.94 0.60
N THR A 375 57.22 3.45 1.08
CA THR A 375 56.10 4.27 1.55
C THR A 375 56.49 5.07 2.79
N LEU A 376 56.03 6.31 2.87
CA LEU A 376 56.24 7.19 4.02
C LEU A 376 54.96 7.91 4.43
N MET A 377 54.88 8.35 5.68
CA MET A 377 53.80 9.21 6.16
C MET A 377 54.28 10.66 6.16
N ILE A 378 53.44 11.56 5.64
CA ILE A 378 53.62 13.00 5.79
C ILE A 378 52.51 13.62 6.62
N SER A 379 52.84 14.64 7.40
CA SER A 379 51.86 15.58 7.95
C SER A 379 51.82 16.82 7.07
N TYR A 380 50.70 17.07 6.40
CA TYR A 380 50.54 18.11 5.39
C TYR A 380 49.51 19.16 5.80
N ALA A 381 49.90 20.43 5.74
CA ALA A 381 49.02 21.57 5.94
C ALA A 381 48.38 22.02 4.62
N ASP A 382 47.05 22.02 4.55
CA ASP A 382 46.29 22.46 3.37
C ASP A 382 46.24 24.01 3.24
N ASN A 383 45.58 24.51 2.19
CA ASN A 383 45.42 25.95 1.97
C ASN A 383 44.56 26.65 3.04
N ASN A 384 43.78 25.90 3.82
CA ASN A 384 42.83 26.42 4.79
C ASN A 384 43.35 26.26 6.24
N GLY A 385 44.62 25.87 6.41
CA GLY A 385 45.27 25.69 7.71
C GLY A 385 44.95 24.37 8.40
N GLY A 386 44.24 23.45 7.73
CA GLY A 386 43.99 22.09 8.21
C GLY A 386 45.24 21.22 8.06
N VAL A 387 45.66 20.56 9.14
CA VAL A 387 46.76 19.59 9.12
C VAL A 387 46.19 18.18 9.01
N SER A 388 46.61 17.44 7.99
CA SER A 388 46.19 16.05 7.77
C SER A 388 47.41 15.14 7.61
N ASN A 389 47.33 13.93 8.15
CA ASN A 389 48.34 12.90 7.95
C ASN A 389 47.99 12.07 6.72
N ARG A 390 48.96 11.84 5.84
CA ARG A 390 48.80 11.10 4.59
C ARG A 390 49.88 10.05 4.46
N ILE A 391 49.51 8.86 4.02
CA ILE A 391 50.45 7.79 3.69
C ILE A 391 50.64 7.83 2.17
N ILE A 392 51.87 7.98 1.73
CA ILE A 392 52.19 8.24 0.33
C ILE A 392 53.36 7.38 -0.15
N ASP A 393 53.30 6.99 -1.43
CA ASP A 393 54.42 6.41 -2.17
C ASP A 393 55.12 7.53 -2.94
N PRO A 394 56.31 7.99 -2.50
CA PRO A 394 56.96 9.15 -3.09
C PRO A 394 57.59 8.77 -4.44
N ILE A 395 57.35 9.58 -5.48
CA ILE A 395 57.79 9.29 -6.85
C ILE A 395 58.96 10.18 -7.24
N SER A 396 58.81 11.51 -7.10
CA SER A 396 59.84 12.46 -7.49
C SER A 396 59.66 13.81 -6.81
N ILE A 397 60.75 14.57 -6.71
CA ILE A 397 60.74 15.96 -6.29
C ILE A 397 61.15 16.84 -7.48
N SER A 398 60.34 17.85 -7.76
CA SER A 398 60.66 18.88 -8.76
C SER A 398 60.17 20.24 -8.27
N LEU A 399 61.01 21.27 -8.42
CA LEU A 399 60.66 22.67 -8.12
C LEU A 399 60.00 22.87 -6.73
N GLY A 400 60.51 22.19 -5.70
CA GLY A 400 59.97 22.30 -4.33
C GLY A 400 58.62 21.61 -4.09
N THR A 401 58.20 20.73 -5.01
CA THR A 401 56.97 19.95 -4.93
C THR A 401 57.29 18.46 -4.99
N LEU A 402 56.73 17.69 -4.06
CA LEU A 402 56.77 16.24 -4.03
C LEU A 402 55.58 15.70 -4.83
N THR A 403 55.85 14.89 -5.85
CA THR A 403 54.83 14.08 -6.52
C THR A 403 54.82 12.71 -5.87
N ALA A 404 53.66 12.27 -5.38
CA ALA A 404 53.50 11.00 -4.72
C ALA A 404 52.11 10.42 -4.96
N ARG A 405 51.99 9.09 -4.90
CA ARG A 405 50.68 8.42 -4.93
C ARG A 405 50.11 8.38 -3.52
N ASP A 406 48.91 8.91 -3.30
CA ASP A 406 48.22 8.85 -2.01
C ASP A 406 47.51 7.49 -1.87
N GLU A 407 47.82 6.73 -0.83
CA GLU A 407 47.23 5.40 -0.60
C GLU A 407 45.71 5.46 -0.35
N ALA A 408 45.21 6.59 0.17
CA ALA A 408 43.78 6.74 0.48
C ALA A 408 42.92 6.94 -0.78
N SER A 409 43.38 7.75 -1.74
CA SER A 409 42.65 8.05 -2.98
C SER A 409 43.11 7.23 -4.19
N ASP A 410 44.28 6.59 -4.10
CA ASP A 410 44.97 5.90 -5.19
C ASP A 410 45.34 6.80 -6.40
N GLU A 411 45.35 8.12 -6.19
CA GLU A 411 45.68 9.13 -7.19
C GLU A 411 47.09 9.69 -7.00
N ILE A 412 47.68 10.18 -8.09
CA ILE A 412 48.95 10.90 -8.06
C ILE A 412 48.67 12.35 -7.65
N VAL A 413 49.17 12.74 -6.48
CA VAL A 413 48.95 14.05 -5.88
C VAL A 413 50.28 14.79 -5.69
N GLN A 414 50.22 16.11 -5.79
CA GLN A 414 51.37 16.99 -5.60
C GLN A 414 51.32 17.69 -4.24
N PHE A 415 52.38 17.57 -3.46
CA PHE A 415 52.54 18.17 -2.14
C PHE A 415 53.63 19.22 -2.14
N ARG A 416 53.32 20.45 -1.72
CA ARG A 416 54.35 21.49 -1.57
C ARG A 416 55.21 21.21 -0.35
N ILE A 417 56.51 21.09 -0.55
CA ILE A 417 57.47 20.73 0.51
C ILE A 417 57.44 21.68 1.71
N PRO A 418 57.32 23.02 1.54
CA PRO A 418 57.23 23.94 2.69
C PRO A 418 56.01 23.76 3.59
N ARG A 419 55.05 22.92 3.19
CA ARG A 419 53.82 22.64 3.94
C ARG A 419 53.80 21.25 4.55
N ILE A 420 54.90 20.52 4.42
CA ILE A 420 55.10 19.25 5.08
C ILE A 420 55.70 19.57 6.46
N ASN A 421 54.89 19.37 7.50
CA ASN A 421 55.24 19.69 8.88
C ASN A 421 55.99 18.54 9.58
N GLY A 422 56.00 17.35 8.97
CA GLY A 422 56.71 16.19 9.49
C GLY A 422 56.68 15.03 8.52
N VAL A 423 57.71 14.19 8.58
CA VAL A 423 57.84 12.97 7.80
C VAL A 423 58.19 11.84 8.76
N ALA A 424 57.49 10.72 8.63
CA ALA A 424 57.78 9.51 9.40
C ALA A 424 57.82 8.29 8.46
N PRO A 425 58.60 7.24 8.82
CA PRO A 425 58.48 5.96 8.15
C PRO A 425 57.02 5.51 8.22
N ALA A 426 56.44 5.09 7.09
CA ALA A 426 55.22 4.30 7.20
C ALA A 426 55.63 3.00 7.89
N LEU A 427 55.08 2.71 9.06
CA LEU A 427 55.21 1.38 9.67
C LEU A 427 54.41 0.41 8.79
N THR A 428 55.01 -0.01 7.67
CA THR A 428 54.64 -1.25 7.02
C THR A 428 55.08 -2.37 7.96
N VAL A 429 54.21 -2.71 8.91
CA VAL A 429 54.14 -4.11 9.32
C VAL A 429 53.84 -4.84 8.02
N SER A 430 54.83 -5.56 7.50
CA SER A 430 54.70 -6.55 6.44
C SER A 430 53.79 -7.67 6.94
N GLY A 431 52.51 -7.35 7.11
CA GLY A 431 51.42 -8.27 7.38
C GLY A 431 50.78 -8.60 6.05
N ASN A 432 51.12 -9.79 5.54
CA ASN A 432 50.41 -10.57 4.54
C ASN A 432 49.42 -9.81 3.65
N LYS A 433 49.86 -9.56 2.41
CA LYS A 433 48.99 -9.30 1.25
C LYS A 433 48.10 -10.52 0.87
N ALA A 434 47.98 -11.52 1.74
CA ALA A 434 47.29 -12.79 1.52
C ALA A 434 45.94 -12.90 2.27
N ASP A 435 45.61 -12.00 3.19
CA ASP A 435 44.36 -12.07 3.97
C ASP A 435 43.27 -11.09 3.49
N LEU A 436 43.28 -10.72 2.20
CA LEU A 436 42.25 -9.87 1.58
C LEU A 436 41.35 -10.58 0.57
N ASP A 437 41.49 -11.91 0.43
CA ASP A 437 40.47 -12.75 -0.21
C ASP A 437 39.73 -13.54 0.87
N LEU A 438 38.75 -12.91 1.51
CA LEU A 438 37.61 -13.54 2.19
C LEU A 438 36.48 -12.53 2.39
#